data_AF-A0A7G5H3G6-F1
#
_entry.id   AF-A0A7G5H3G6-F1
#
_cell.length_a   1.000
_cell.length_b   1.000
_cell.length_c   1.000
_cell.angle_alpha   90.00
_cell.angle_beta   90.00
_cell.angle_gamma   90.00
#
_symmetry.space_group_name_H-M   'P 1'
#
loop_
_entity.id
_entity.type
_entity.pdbx_description
1 polymer ?
#
loop_
_entity_poly.entity_id
_entity_poly.type
_entity_poly.pdbx_seq_one_letter_code
_entity_poly.pdbx_strand_id
1 'polypeptide(L)'
;MKRLAAAQLQHKFDPTQVIYLTGDVNYCYVHLINGKAILSSRTLKWYNDRWPHFIRIHKAHLINPLHIHSCIVVSSIVAHLIMRNGARLPISRRRISPVIDQLGINIPKNTYAGSYQIQPDWSTYISPQAKLA
;
A
#
# COMPACT_ATOMS: atom_id res chain seq x y z
N MET A 1 -24.25 -29.20 -2.76
CA MET A 1 -23.18 -28.87 -3.71
C MET A 1 -21.97 -28.33 -2.96
N LYS A 2 -20.93 -29.15 -2.77
CA LYS A 2 -19.66 -28.73 -2.16
C LYS A 2 -18.86 -27.94 -3.20
N ARG A 3 -18.71 -26.62 -3.03
CA ARG A 3 -17.75 -25.84 -3.81
C ARG A 3 -16.36 -26.40 -3.49
N LEU A 4 -15.72 -26.96 -4.51
CA LEU A 4 -14.33 -27.39 -4.50
C LEU A 4 -13.52 -26.33 -3.75
N ALA A 5 -12.85 -26.74 -2.66
CA ALA A 5 -11.83 -25.94 -2.01
C ALA A 5 -10.83 -25.58 -3.12
N ALA A 6 -10.92 -24.34 -3.61
CA ALA A 6 -10.01 -23.83 -4.61
C ALA A 6 -8.61 -24.16 -4.10
N ALA A 7 -7.85 -24.94 -4.88
CA ALA A 7 -6.50 -25.38 -4.56
C ALA A 7 -5.82 -24.29 -3.74
N GLN A 8 -5.52 -24.60 -2.47
CA GLN A 8 -4.89 -23.65 -1.55
C GLN A 8 -3.72 -23.05 -2.30
N LEU A 9 -3.91 -21.81 -2.75
CA LEU A 9 -3.01 -21.15 -3.67
C LEU A 9 -1.85 -20.73 -2.79
N GLN A 10 -0.86 -21.61 -2.64
CA GLN A 10 0.31 -21.34 -1.84
C GLN A 10 1.01 -20.14 -2.48
N HIS A 11 0.81 -18.98 -1.87
CA HIS A 11 1.68 -17.85 -2.11
C HIS A 11 3.10 -18.33 -1.81
N LYS A 12 4.05 -18.06 -2.70
CA LYS A 12 5.48 -18.31 -2.44
C LYS A 12 6.06 -17.38 -1.35
N PHE A 13 5.18 -16.71 -0.60
CA PHE A 13 5.47 -15.71 0.41
C PHE A 13 4.36 -15.71 1.45
N ASP A 14 4.69 -15.22 2.64
CA ASP A 14 3.73 -15.04 3.73
C ASP A 14 2.95 -13.72 3.54
N PRO A 15 1.61 -13.74 3.44
CA PRO A 15 0.78 -12.54 3.31
C PRO A 15 0.98 -11.52 4.44
N THR A 16 1.35 -11.95 5.66
CA THR A 16 1.59 -11.06 6.79
C THR A 16 2.83 -10.18 6.58
N GLN A 17 3.74 -10.60 5.70
CA GLN A 17 4.97 -9.90 5.39
C GLN A 17 4.81 -8.88 4.26
N VAL A 18 3.60 -8.68 3.73
CA VAL A 18 3.37 -7.83 2.55
C VAL A 18 3.11 -6.38 2.96
N ILE A 19 3.93 -5.46 2.43
CA ILE A 19 3.80 -4.01 2.64
C ILE A 19 2.84 -3.38 1.62
N TYR A 20 3.07 -3.62 0.34
CA TYR A 20 2.22 -3.13 -0.74
C TYR A 20 2.45 -3.93 -2.02
N LEU A 21 1.56 -3.74 -2.98
CA LEU A 21 1.66 -4.28 -4.32
C LEU A 21 1.67 -3.16 -5.35
N THR A 22 2.50 -3.33 -6.38
CA THR A 22 2.51 -2.46 -7.56
C THR A 22 2.08 -3.24 -8.78
N GLY A 23 1.07 -2.75 -9.50
CA GLY A 23 0.52 -3.38 -10.68
C GLY A 23 1.32 -3.03 -11.92
N ASP A 24 1.57 -4.04 -12.75
CA ASP A 24 2.18 -3.93 -14.06
C ASP A 24 1.30 -4.67 -15.08
N VAL A 25 0.34 -3.93 -15.63
CA VAL A 25 -0.72 -4.44 -16.53
C VAL A 25 -1.45 -5.66 -15.93
N ASN A 26 -1.06 -6.88 -16.32
CA ASN A 26 -1.68 -8.14 -15.88
C ASN A 26 -0.88 -8.85 -14.78
N TYR A 27 0.23 -8.25 -14.36
CA TYR A 27 1.10 -8.72 -13.30
C TYR A 27 1.06 -7.74 -12.14
N CYS A 28 1.61 -8.16 -11.00
CA CYS A 28 1.99 -7.23 -9.96
C CYS A 28 3.25 -7.68 -9.24
N TYR A 29 3.97 -6.72 -8.70
CA TYR A 29 5.05 -6.97 -7.75
C TYR A 29 4.50 -6.89 -6.34
N VAL A 30 4.75 -7.93 -5.55
CA VAL A 30 4.43 -8.00 -4.12
C VAL A 30 5.67 -7.59 -3.35
N HIS A 31 5.61 -6.46 -2.65
CA HIS A 31 6.74 -5.90 -1.89
C HIS A 31 6.65 -6.33 -0.44
N LEU A 32 7.69 -7.00 0.05
CA LEU A 32 7.76 -7.59 1.37
C LEU A 32 8.57 -6.73 2.36
N ILE A 33 8.36 -6.96 3.66
CA ILE A 33 9.07 -6.26 4.75
C ILE A 33 10.59 -6.43 4.67
N ASN A 34 11.07 -7.56 4.16
CA ASN A 34 12.50 -7.84 4.00
C ASN A 34 13.15 -7.12 2.78
N GLY A 35 12.40 -6.27 2.08
CA GLY A 35 12.87 -5.53 0.90
C GLY A 35 12.82 -6.33 -0.42
N LYS A 36 12.43 -7.61 -0.41
CA LYS A 36 12.25 -8.38 -1.63
C LYS A 36 10.95 -8.01 -2.32
N ALA A 37 10.97 -7.99 -3.65
CA ALA A 37 9.78 -7.88 -4.49
C ALA A 37 9.58 -9.18 -5.28
N ILE A 38 8.37 -9.73 -5.27
CA ILE A 38 8.02 -10.96 -5.97
C ILE A 38 7.06 -10.64 -7.10
N LEU A 39 7.42 -11.03 -8.32
CA LEU A 39 6.52 -10.95 -9.47
C LEU A 39 5.41 -12.00 -9.35
N SER A 40 4.17 -11.55 -9.42
CA SER A 40 2.97 -12.38 -9.42
C SER A 40 2.20 -12.20 -10.72
N SER A 41 1.75 -13.31 -11.31
CA SER A 41 0.85 -13.33 -12.47
C SER A 41 -0.61 -13.02 -12.14
N ARG A 42 -0.89 -12.57 -10.91
CA ARG A 42 -2.21 -12.13 -10.47
C ARG A 42 -2.29 -10.62 -10.53
N THR A 43 -3.47 -10.12 -10.87
CA THR A 43 -3.72 -8.67 -10.94
C THR A 43 -3.94 -8.10 -9.55
N LEU A 44 -3.74 -6.78 -9.39
CA LEU A 44 -4.11 -6.11 -8.15
C LEU A 44 -5.60 -6.23 -7.80
N LYS A 45 -6.48 -6.42 -8.79
CA LYS A 45 -7.91 -6.67 -8.53
C LYS A 45 -8.09 -8.02 -7.82
N TRP A 46 -7.40 -9.05 -8.31
CA TRP A 46 -7.44 -10.40 -7.71
C TRP A 46 -7.04 -10.37 -6.23
N TYR A 47 -6.00 -9.61 -5.88
CA TYR A 47 -5.56 -9.42 -4.49
C TYR A 47 -6.53 -8.57 -3.67
N ASN A 48 -7.00 -7.44 -4.22
CA ASN A 48 -7.96 -6.57 -3.53
C ASN A 48 -9.25 -7.31 -3.13
N ASP A 49 -9.73 -8.21 -3.99
CA ASP A 49 -10.94 -8.99 -3.73
C ASP A 49 -10.72 -10.06 -2.62
N ARG A 50 -9.46 -10.41 -2.31
CA ARG A 50 -9.09 -11.45 -1.32
C ARG A 50 -8.52 -10.88 -0.03
N TRP A 51 -7.92 -9.70 -0.09
CA TRP A 51 -7.34 -8.99 1.04
C TRP A 51 -8.11 -7.68 1.23
N PRO A 52 -9.35 -7.75 1.76
CA PRO A 52 -10.22 -6.58 1.89
C PRO A 52 -9.70 -5.53 2.89
N HIS A 53 -8.73 -5.90 3.74
CA HIS A 53 -8.04 -4.99 4.65
C HIS A 53 -6.97 -4.15 3.94
N PHE A 54 -6.56 -4.51 2.71
CA PHE A 54 -5.68 -3.68 1.90
C PHE A 54 -6.47 -2.54 1.26
N ILE A 55 -5.84 -1.38 1.14
CA ILE A 55 -6.46 -0.19 0.57
C ILE A 55 -5.96 0.01 -0.85
N ARG A 56 -6.89 0.09 -1.81
CA ARG A 56 -6.55 0.46 -3.19
C ARG A 56 -6.45 1.96 -3.31
N ILE A 57 -5.23 2.51 -3.41
CA ILE A 57 -4.97 3.96 -3.48
C ILE A 57 -4.80 4.48 -4.91
N HIS A 58 -4.40 3.63 -5.84
CA HIS A 58 -4.15 4.01 -7.24
C HIS A 58 -4.48 2.85 -8.19
N LYS A 59 -4.63 3.12 -9.49
CA LYS A 59 -4.82 2.04 -10.49
C LYS A 59 -3.67 1.04 -10.49
N ALA A 60 -2.47 1.46 -10.07
CA ALA A 60 -1.27 0.63 -9.99
C ALA A 60 -0.79 0.34 -8.56
N HIS A 61 -1.51 0.74 -7.50
CA HIS A 61 -1.03 0.54 -6.12
C HIS A 61 -2.15 0.05 -5.19
N LEU A 62 -1.86 -1.04 -4.46
CA LEU A 62 -2.66 -1.62 -3.39
C LEU A 62 -1.77 -1.72 -2.15
N ILE A 63 -2.17 -1.15 -1.01
CA ILE A 63 -1.29 -0.99 0.16
C ILE A 63 -1.85 -1.68 1.39
N ASN A 64 -0.98 -2.10 2.30
CA ASN A 64 -1.34 -2.53 3.64
C ASN A 64 -1.33 -1.31 4.58
N PRO A 65 -2.46 -0.93 5.20
CA PRO A 65 -2.51 0.24 6.09
C PRO A 65 -1.61 0.11 7.32
N LEU A 66 -1.32 -1.11 7.78
CA LEU A 66 -0.43 -1.40 8.91
C LEU A 66 1.05 -1.12 8.63
N HIS A 67 1.38 -0.68 7.42
CA HIS A 67 2.74 -0.38 7.01
C HIS A 67 2.86 1.01 6.38
N ILE A 68 1.88 1.88 6.60
CA ILE A 68 1.95 3.29 6.22
C ILE A 68 2.65 4.05 7.33
N HIS A 69 3.65 4.84 6.97
CA HIS A 69 4.25 5.80 7.88
C HIS A 69 3.49 7.11 7.94
N SER A 70 3.31 7.72 6.78
CA SER A 70 2.71 9.04 6.69
C SER A 70 1.91 9.19 5.40
N CYS A 71 0.90 10.04 5.48
CA CYS A 71 0.14 10.53 4.34
C CYS A 71 0.49 11.99 4.14
N ILE A 72 0.94 12.34 2.94
CA ILE A 72 1.27 13.71 2.57
C ILE A 72 0.22 14.17 1.55
N VAL A 73 -0.62 15.09 1.99
CA VAL A 73 -1.61 15.75 1.15
C VAL A 73 -1.00 17.09 0.74
N VAL A 74 -0.90 17.34 -0.56
CA VAL A 74 -0.38 18.60 -1.10
C VAL A 74 -1.53 19.51 -1.52
N SER A 75 -2.59 18.89 -2.07
CA SER A 75 -3.84 19.56 -2.43
C SER A 75 -4.98 18.53 -2.52
N SER A 76 -6.19 19.00 -2.80
CA SER A 76 -7.35 18.14 -3.06
C SER A 76 -7.16 17.17 -4.24
N ILE A 77 -6.17 17.40 -5.10
CA ILE A 77 -5.87 16.58 -6.29
C ILE A 77 -4.49 15.91 -6.25
N VAL A 78 -3.64 16.26 -5.29
CA VAL A 78 -2.29 15.68 -5.17
C VAL A 78 -2.08 15.21 -3.74
N ALA A 79 -1.93 13.89 -3.58
CA ALA A 79 -1.55 13.27 -2.32
C ALA A 79 -0.72 12.01 -2.57
N HIS A 80 0.12 11.64 -1.62
CA HIS A 80 0.93 10.43 -1.66
C HIS A 80 1.11 9.84 -0.27
N LEU A 81 1.29 8.52 -0.20
CA LEU A 81 1.64 7.80 1.01
C LEU A 81 3.14 7.53 1.03
N ILE A 82 3.72 7.58 2.23
CA ILE A 82 5.04 7.07 2.52
C ILE A 82 4.85 5.75 3.27
N MET A 83 5.35 4.67 2.71
CA MET A 83 5.35 3.35 3.33
C MET A 83 6.53 3.22 4.29
N ARG A 84 6.48 2.25 5.21
CA ARG A 84 7.57 1.99 6.19
C ARG A 84 8.95 1.75 5.59
N ASN A 85 9.04 1.28 4.34
CA ASN A 85 10.31 1.09 3.63
C ASN A 85 10.78 2.35 2.88
N GLY A 86 10.14 3.49 3.13
CA GLY A 86 10.41 4.76 2.44
C GLY A 86 9.77 4.89 1.06
N ALA A 87 9.04 3.87 0.56
CA ALA A 87 8.42 3.95 -0.75
C ALA A 87 7.34 5.05 -0.78
N ARG A 88 7.45 5.94 -1.77
CA ARG A 88 6.49 7.02 -2.02
C ARG A 88 5.47 6.59 -3.08
N LEU A 89 4.22 6.41 -2.67
CA LEU A 89 3.15 5.91 -3.55
C LEU A 89 2.08 6.99 -3.79
N PRO A 90 1.84 7.41 -5.03
CA PRO A 90 0.81 8.41 -5.32
C PRO A 90 -0.60 7.85 -5.11
N ILE A 91 -1.49 8.68 -4.59
CA ILE A 91 -2.93 8.38 -4.49
C ILE A 91 -3.61 8.97 -5.72
N SER A 92 -4.46 8.18 -6.40
CA SER A 92 -5.22 8.73 -7.53
C SER A 92 -6.22 9.76 -7.03
N ARG A 93 -6.39 10.88 -7.74
CA ARG A 93 -7.32 11.98 -7.43
C ARG A 93 -8.65 11.53 -6.82
N ARG A 94 -9.39 10.68 -7.52
CA ARG A 94 -10.71 10.15 -7.10
C ARG A 94 -10.71 9.25 -5.86
N ARG A 95 -9.53 8.85 -5.40
CA ARG A 95 -9.34 7.99 -4.20
C ARG A 95 -8.77 8.78 -3.03
N ILE A 96 -8.40 10.05 -3.19
CA ILE A 96 -7.83 10.86 -2.12
C ILE A 96 -8.79 10.92 -0.93
N SER A 97 -10.01 11.45 -1.11
CA SER A 97 -11.01 11.51 -0.03
C SER A 97 -11.32 10.14 0.58
N PRO A 98 -11.69 9.09 -0.20
CA PRO A 98 -11.96 7.77 0.37
C PRO A 98 -10.80 7.18 1.16
N VAL A 99 -9.54 7.41 0.73
CA VAL A 99 -8.36 6.91 1.44
C VAL A 99 -8.13 7.69 2.73
N ILE A 100 -8.29 9.01 2.72
CA ILE A 100 -8.21 9.84 3.94
C ILE A 100 -9.23 9.39 4.96
N ASP A 101 -10.48 9.17 4.52
CA ASP A 101 -11.57 8.71 5.37
C ASP A 101 -11.29 7.32 5.95
N GLN A 102 -10.79 6.38 5.12
CA GLN A 102 -10.39 5.04 5.55
C GLN A 102 -9.22 5.04 6.54
N LEU A 103 -8.33 6.03 6.45
CA LEU A 103 -7.20 6.20 7.36
C LEU A 103 -7.56 7.01 8.62
N GLY A 104 -8.79 7.52 8.72
CA GLY A 104 -9.24 8.34 9.85
C GLY A 104 -8.50 9.69 9.96
N ILE A 105 -7.92 10.18 8.87
CA ILE A 105 -7.15 11.43 8.86
C ILE A 105 -8.12 12.62 8.84
N ASN A 106 -8.09 13.44 9.88
CA ASN A 106 -8.85 14.70 9.91
C ASN A 106 -8.09 15.81 9.16
N ILE A 107 -8.58 16.19 7.99
CA ILE A 107 -8.05 17.32 7.22
C ILE A 107 -8.85 18.59 7.56
N PRO A 108 -8.22 19.67 8.00
CA PRO A 108 -8.89 20.94 8.25
C PRO A 108 -9.50 21.49 6.95
N LYS A 109 -10.76 21.94 6.99
CA LYS A 109 -11.48 22.48 5.82
C LYS A 109 -10.79 23.68 5.15
N ASN A 110 -9.88 24.36 5.87
CA ASN A 110 -9.15 25.54 5.38
C ASN A 110 -7.69 25.24 5.00
N THR A 111 -7.27 23.97 5.01
CA THR A 111 -5.87 23.61 4.74
C THR A 111 -5.81 22.31 3.97
N TYR A 112 -5.55 22.41 2.66
CA TYR A 112 -5.45 21.26 1.76
C TYR A 112 -4.04 20.66 1.67
N ALA A 113 -3.10 21.18 2.47
CA ALA A 113 -1.70 20.75 2.49
C ALA A 113 -1.29 20.36 3.91
N GLY A 114 -0.78 19.14 4.09
CA GLY A 114 -0.38 18.63 5.40
C GLY A 114 0.35 17.30 5.30
N SER A 115 1.20 17.05 6.30
CA SER A 115 1.84 15.75 6.53
C SER A 115 1.20 15.13 7.77
N TYR A 116 0.64 13.94 7.62
CA TYR A 116 -0.08 13.23 8.67
C TYR A 116 0.66 11.93 8.96
N GLN A 117 1.25 11.82 10.15
CA GLN A 117 1.86 10.58 10.60
C GLN A 117 0.78 9.61 11.05
N ILE A 118 0.83 8.37 10.55
CA ILE A 118 -0.15 7.32 10.86
C ILE A 118 0.45 6.35 11.87
N GLN A 119 1.70 5.94 11.65
CA GLN A 119 2.46 5.09 12.57
C GLN A 119 3.85 5.70 12.78
N PRO A 120 4.07 6.42 13.89
CA PRO A 120 5.33 7.07 14.20
C PRO A 120 6.33 6.16 14.95
N ASP A 121 5.92 4.96 15.36
CA ASP A 121 6.66 4.06 16.26
C ASP A 121 7.73 3.20 15.57
N TRP A 122 7.75 3.13 14.23
CA TRP A 122 8.83 2.49 13.51
C TRP A 122 10.05 3.42 13.47
N SER A 123 10.88 3.37 14.51
CA SER A 123 12.14 4.12 14.58
C SER A 123 13.24 3.55 13.67
N THR A 124 12.94 2.57 12.81
CA THR A 124 13.90 1.96 11.88
C THR A 124 13.53 2.27 10.42
N TYR A 125 13.96 3.45 9.95
CA TYR A 125 14.11 3.72 8.52
C TYR A 125 15.14 2.75 7.95
N ILE A 126 14.69 1.58 7.50
CA ILE A 126 15.48 0.73 6.62
C ILE A 126 15.41 1.38 5.25
N SER A 127 16.30 2.35 5.02
CA SER A 127 16.49 2.92 3.70
C SER A 127 16.93 1.80 2.74
N PRO A 128 16.35 1.69 1.53
CA PRO A 128 16.83 0.73 0.53
C PRO A 128 18.29 0.97 0.10
N GLN A 129 18.85 2.14 0.42
CA GLN A 129 20.19 2.57 0.00
C GLN A 129 21.32 2.25 0.99
N ALA A 130 21.05 1.66 2.17
CA ALA A 130 22.10 1.37 3.16
C ALA A 130 22.89 0.05 2.93
N LYS A 131 22.76 -0.61 1.77
CA LYS A 131 23.54 -1.81 1.40
C LYS A 131 24.21 -1.65 0.03
N LEU A 132 25.05 -0.62 -0.10
CA LEU A 132 26.09 -0.52 -1.12
C LEU A 132 27.30 0.19 -0.47
N ALA A 133 28.04 -0.58 0.33
CA ALA A 133 29.41 -0.32 0.75
C ALA A 133 30.06 -1.67 1.06
#